data_AF-A0A3B9V9Z8-F1
#
_entry.id   AF-A0A3B9V9Z8-F1
#
_cell.length_a   1.000
_cell.length_b   1.000
_cell.length_c   1.000
_cell.angle_alpha   90.00
_cell.angle_beta   90.00
_cell.angle_gamma   90.00
#
_symmetry.space_group_name_H-M   'P 1'
#
loop_
_entity.id
_entity.type
_entity.pdbx_description
1 polymer ?
#
loop_
_entity_poly.entity_id
_entity_poly.type
_entity_poly.pdbx_seq_one_letter_code
_entity_poly.pdbx_strand_id
1 'polypeptide(L)'
;MERELVLGIDYGGKYTGLAVVDRRHNQVLYANRLKMRDDVAGILKDRRKQRGIRRTAQTKKKRLRELKNYLKSIGYNESTATFETVYSLAHKRGYDYADMPEEKTSEEIEAMDVEERKQWEKEKQEWEETKRNSRHRKEVVKDVHKAMIEGRATEEQIKRVERIFNKQYRPKRFNNRILTKCKVEDCGVNTPLRKNVRDLLIENIVRFFPIEQSEKDNLKDAVLDKNRREEVKSFFRKHKTDEHIRKQVYDIADNKLSGRTVFCKEHILEHTEHSKEERKVFRLAPSLKTKIENVLAVIKDEILPKFTVNKVVMESNNFDIA
;
A
#
# COMPACT_ATOMS: atom_id res chain seq x y z
N MET A 1 26.90 -43.47 -26.33
CA MET A 1 25.54 -43.08 -25.90
C MET A 1 25.60 -41.64 -25.42
N GLU A 2 24.78 -40.76 -25.98
CA GLU A 2 24.70 -39.37 -25.51
C GLU A 2 24.15 -39.31 -24.08
N ARG A 3 24.76 -38.45 -23.25
CA ARG A 3 24.28 -38.15 -21.89
C ARG A 3 22.97 -37.38 -21.98
N GLU A 4 22.03 -37.67 -21.09
CA GLU A 4 20.78 -36.89 -20.97
C GLU A 4 20.89 -36.00 -19.74
N LEU A 5 21.32 -34.75 -19.95
CA LEU A 5 21.56 -33.80 -18.88
C LEU A 5 20.29 -32.99 -18.56
N VAL A 6 19.87 -33.03 -17.31
CA VAL A 6 18.69 -32.35 -16.79
C VAL A 6 19.09 -31.32 -15.74
N LEU A 7 18.67 -30.06 -15.90
CA LEU A 7 18.81 -29.02 -14.89
C LEU A 7 17.54 -28.98 -14.01
N GLY A 8 17.68 -29.33 -12.74
CA GLY A 8 16.68 -29.10 -11.70
C GLY A 8 16.86 -27.73 -11.05
N ILE A 9 15.77 -26.98 -10.90
CA ILE A 9 15.72 -25.71 -10.17
C ILE A 9 14.65 -25.82 -9.08
N ASP A 10 15.06 -25.68 -7.82
CA ASP A 10 14.17 -25.66 -6.66
C ASP A 10 14.12 -24.26 -6.05
N TYR A 11 12.97 -23.60 -6.14
CA TYR A 11 12.79 -22.26 -5.60
C TYR A 11 12.26 -22.31 -4.16
N GLY A 12 13.14 -22.08 -3.18
CA GLY A 12 12.78 -21.83 -1.78
C GLY A 12 12.70 -20.34 -1.41
N GLY A 13 12.13 -20.01 -0.26
CA GLY A 13 12.00 -18.61 0.19
C GLY A 13 13.35 -17.88 0.33
N LYS A 14 14.33 -18.55 0.95
CA LYS A 14 15.68 -18.01 1.24
C LYS A 14 16.78 -18.58 0.33
N TYR A 15 16.58 -19.77 -0.20
CA TYR A 15 17.57 -20.44 -1.04
C TYR A 15 16.93 -20.88 -2.35
N THR A 16 17.68 -20.86 -3.43
CA THR A 16 17.31 -21.51 -4.69
C THR A 16 18.33 -22.59 -4.99
N GLY A 17 17.88 -23.84 -5.06
CA GLY A 17 18.71 -24.99 -5.44
C GLY A 17 18.83 -25.09 -6.95
N LEU A 18 20.02 -25.43 -7.44
CA LEU A 18 20.32 -25.73 -8.84
C LEU A 18 21.08 -27.05 -8.90
N ALA A 19 20.66 -27.98 -9.75
CA ALA A 19 21.38 -29.23 -9.94
C ALA A 19 21.35 -29.67 -11.40
N VAL A 20 22.50 -30.10 -11.95
CA VAL A 20 22.57 -30.78 -13.24
C VAL A 20 22.78 -32.27 -12.99
N VAL A 21 21.89 -33.08 -13.53
CA VAL A 21 21.89 -34.54 -13.35
C VAL A 21 21.97 -35.21 -14.72
N ASP A 22 22.87 -36.17 -14.88
CA ASP A 22 22.81 -37.13 -15.97
C ASP A 22 21.77 -38.19 -15.63
N ARG A 23 20.60 -38.08 -16.27
CA ARG A 23 19.45 -38.91 -15.97
C ARG A 23 19.66 -40.37 -16.33
N ARG A 24 20.43 -40.66 -17.38
CA ARG A 24 20.67 -42.04 -17.85
C ARG A 24 21.59 -42.80 -16.91
N HIS A 25 22.54 -42.11 -16.30
CA HIS A 25 23.50 -42.69 -15.36
C HIS A 25 23.15 -42.42 -13.89
N ASN A 26 22.01 -41.74 -13.64
CA ASN A 26 21.57 -41.28 -12.33
C ASN A 26 22.67 -40.56 -11.53
N GLN A 27 23.46 -39.73 -12.21
CA GLN A 27 24.64 -39.08 -11.63
C GLN A 27 24.44 -37.57 -11.53
N VAL A 28 24.68 -37.00 -10.36
CA VAL A 28 24.71 -35.54 -10.18
C VAL A 28 26.06 -35.00 -10.67
N LEU A 29 26.03 -34.13 -11.68
CA LEU A 29 27.22 -33.53 -12.28
C LEU A 29 27.53 -32.14 -11.71
N TYR A 30 26.50 -31.43 -11.25
CA TYR A 30 26.63 -30.12 -10.64
C TYR A 30 25.51 -29.93 -9.63
N ALA A 31 25.81 -29.34 -8.48
CA ALA A 31 24.82 -28.91 -7.51
C ALA A 31 25.30 -27.60 -6.87
N ASN A 32 24.42 -26.60 -6.85
CA ASN A 32 24.68 -25.30 -6.25
C ASN A 32 23.43 -24.81 -5.50
N ARG A 33 23.63 -23.99 -4.48
CA ARG A 33 22.57 -23.39 -3.70
C ARG A 33 22.79 -21.89 -3.62
N LEU A 34 21.94 -21.14 -4.29
CA LEU A 34 21.95 -19.69 -4.29
C LEU A 34 21.23 -19.17 -3.05
N LYS A 35 21.94 -18.44 -2.20
CA LYS A 35 21.34 -17.75 -1.05
C LYS A 35 20.77 -16.42 -1.50
N MET A 36 19.47 -16.23 -1.34
CA MET A 36 18.81 -14.95 -1.53
C MET A 36 19.15 -14.01 -0.37
N ARG A 37 19.21 -12.72 -0.66
CA ARG A 37 19.46 -11.69 0.35
C ARG A 37 18.21 -11.46 1.20
N ASP A 38 18.23 -11.97 2.43
CA ASP A 38 17.14 -11.78 3.41
C ASP A 38 17.12 -10.37 4.03
N ASP A 39 18.23 -9.64 3.93
CA ASP A 39 18.40 -8.32 4.56
C ASP A 39 17.68 -7.20 3.81
N VAL A 40 17.24 -7.43 2.57
CA VAL A 40 16.64 -6.40 1.71
C VAL A 40 15.38 -5.81 2.34
N ALA A 41 14.52 -6.64 2.93
CA ALA A 41 13.30 -6.17 3.59
C ALA A 41 13.60 -5.24 4.78
N GLY A 42 14.58 -5.61 5.62
CA GLY A 42 15.08 -4.80 6.72
C GLY A 42 15.68 -3.47 6.24
N ILE A 43 16.57 -3.53 5.24
CA ILE A 43 17.19 -2.34 4.65
C ILE A 43 16.14 -1.38 4.09
N LEU A 44 15.12 -1.87 3.41
CA LEU A 44 14.05 -1.03 2.86
C LEU A 44 13.19 -0.40 3.96
N LYS A 45 12.91 -1.15 5.03
CA LYS A 45 12.19 -0.65 6.23
C LYS A 45 12.99 0.48 6.90
N ASP A 46 14.28 0.28 7.12
CA ASP A 46 15.15 1.28 7.74
C ASP A 46 15.31 2.52 6.86
N ARG A 47 15.49 2.35 5.54
CA ARG A 47 15.52 3.47 4.59
C ARG A 47 14.23 4.28 4.65
N ARG A 48 13.07 3.64 4.81
CA ARG A 48 11.77 4.31 4.96
C ARG A 48 11.72 5.11 6.27
N LYS A 49 12.11 4.50 7.39
CA LYS A 49 12.20 5.15 8.71
C LYS A 49 13.10 6.39 8.68
N GLN A 50 14.33 6.23 8.19
CA GLN A 50 15.31 7.31 8.09
C GLN A 50 14.86 8.45 7.18
N ARG A 51 14.21 8.13 6.07
CA ARG A 51 13.59 9.13 5.18
C ARG A 51 12.47 9.90 5.89
N GLY A 52 11.69 9.24 6.74
CA GLY A 52 10.68 9.86 7.59
C GLY A 52 11.31 10.90 8.51
N ILE A 53 12.31 10.48 9.30
CA ILE A 53 13.04 11.34 10.25
C ILE A 53 13.60 12.59 9.57
N ARG A 54 14.35 12.42 8.46
CA ARG A 54 14.93 13.56 7.71
C ARG A 54 13.88 14.57 7.26
N ARG A 55 12.73 14.09 6.78
CA ARG A 55 11.63 14.96 6.31
C ARG A 55 10.94 15.68 7.45
N THR A 56 10.73 15.01 8.57
CA THR A 56 10.17 15.63 9.79
C THR A 56 11.09 16.74 10.28
N ALA A 57 12.41 16.51 10.31
CA ALA A 57 13.40 17.52 10.66
C ALA A 57 13.40 18.71 9.69
N GLN A 58 13.37 18.45 8.38
CA GLN A 58 13.29 19.51 7.36
C GLN A 58 12.02 20.36 7.50
N THR A 59 10.89 19.72 7.77
CA THR A 59 9.60 20.40 7.98
C THR A 59 9.63 21.24 9.25
N LYS A 60 10.18 20.72 10.36
CA LYS A 60 10.39 21.47 11.61
C LYS A 60 11.27 22.70 11.36
N LYS A 61 12.39 22.54 10.66
CA LYS A 61 13.31 23.64 10.34
C LYS A 61 12.64 24.74 9.50
N LYS A 62 11.85 24.36 8.49
CA LYS A 62 11.10 25.32 7.66
C LYS A 62 10.06 26.09 8.47
N ARG A 63 9.31 25.40 9.33
CA ARG A 63 8.32 26.01 10.24
C ARG A 63 8.95 27.02 11.19
N LEU A 64 10.01 26.61 11.89
CA LEU A 64 10.70 27.48 12.84
C LEU A 64 11.28 28.71 12.17
N ARG A 65 11.82 28.57 10.95
CA ARG A 65 12.28 29.71 10.16
C ARG A 65 11.14 30.66 9.80
N GLU A 66 10.01 30.13 9.31
CA GLU A 66 8.83 30.95 8.97
C GLU A 66 8.29 31.69 10.21
N LEU A 67 8.22 31.01 11.36
CA LEU A 67 7.82 31.61 12.63
C LEU A 67 8.80 32.70 13.08
N LYS A 68 10.12 32.42 13.08
CA LYS A 68 11.15 33.38 13.46
C LYS A 68 11.08 34.65 12.61
N ASN A 69 10.96 34.50 11.30
CA ASN A 69 10.85 35.64 10.39
C ASN A 69 9.58 36.45 10.65
N TYR A 70 8.46 35.76 10.91
CA TYR A 70 7.19 36.43 11.20
C TYR A 70 7.23 37.20 12.52
N LEU A 71 7.71 36.58 13.60
CA LEU A 71 7.84 37.23 14.91
C LEU A 71 8.72 38.49 14.83
N LYS A 72 9.85 38.42 14.11
CA LYS A 72 10.70 39.59 13.86
C LYS A 72 9.97 40.69 13.08
N SER A 73 9.16 40.33 12.09
CA SER A 73 8.42 41.30 11.27
C SER A 73 7.36 42.08 12.04
N ILE A 74 6.90 41.56 13.18
CA ILE A 74 5.93 42.23 14.06
C ILE A 74 6.59 42.86 15.31
N GLY A 75 7.93 42.95 15.32
CA GLY A 75 8.69 43.63 16.37
C GLY A 75 9.14 42.75 17.55
N TYR A 76 8.87 41.44 17.53
CA TYR A 76 9.41 40.52 18.54
C TYR A 76 10.80 40.03 18.15
N ASN A 77 11.81 40.58 18.82
CA ASN A 77 13.20 40.18 18.67
C ASN A 77 13.55 38.97 19.56
N GLU A 78 14.72 38.37 19.33
CA GLU A 78 15.17 37.17 20.06
C GLU A 78 15.33 37.41 21.58
N SER A 79 15.41 38.66 22.01
CA SER A 79 15.49 39.08 23.41
C SER A 79 14.13 39.35 24.07
N THR A 80 13.00 39.27 23.35
CA THR A 80 11.70 39.49 23.97
C THR A 80 11.19 38.19 24.61
N ALA A 81 10.65 38.27 25.82
CA ALA A 81 10.08 37.11 26.52
C ALA A 81 9.03 36.40 25.66
N THR A 82 8.17 37.17 24.97
CA THR A 82 7.18 36.63 24.03
C THR A 82 7.82 35.82 22.91
N PHE A 83 8.94 36.28 22.32
CA PHE A 83 9.65 35.51 21.30
C PHE A 83 10.17 34.20 21.86
N GLU A 84 10.88 34.24 22.99
CA GLU A 84 11.47 33.04 23.60
C GLU A 84 10.41 32.00 23.96
N THR A 85 9.31 32.42 24.58
CA THR A 85 8.20 31.54 24.94
C THR A 85 7.55 30.94 23.70
N VAL A 86 7.14 31.75 22.72
CA VAL A 86 6.46 31.25 21.52
C VAL A 86 7.39 30.36 20.68
N TYR A 87 8.66 30.73 20.55
CA TYR A 87 9.63 29.96 19.78
C TYR A 87 9.97 28.62 20.46
N SER A 88 10.10 28.59 21.78
CA SER A 88 10.32 27.33 22.52
C SER A 88 9.11 26.39 22.43
N LEU A 89 7.89 26.91 22.52
CA LEU A 89 6.66 26.14 22.33
C LEU A 89 6.58 25.57 20.90
N ALA A 90 7.07 26.30 19.89
CA ALA A 90 7.11 25.81 18.50
C ALA A 90 8.08 24.63 18.28
N HIS A 91 9.12 24.52 19.12
CA HIS A 91 10.05 23.39 19.13
C HIS A 91 9.37 22.09 19.61
N LYS A 92 8.40 22.21 20.52
CA LYS A 92 7.60 21.12 21.11
C LYS A 92 6.09 21.37 20.92
N ARG A 93 5.67 21.55 19.66
CA ARG A 93 4.30 21.98 19.29
C ARG A 93 3.14 21.02 19.63
N GLY A 94 3.41 19.95 20.38
CA GLY A 94 2.44 18.94 20.75
C GLY A 94 2.03 17.96 19.64
N TYR A 95 1.37 16.88 20.06
CA TYR A 95 0.79 15.84 19.20
C TYR A 95 -0.66 16.18 18.82
N ASP A 96 -1.20 15.48 17.81
CA ASP A 96 -2.56 15.64 17.30
C ASP A 96 -3.31 14.30 17.43
N TYR A 97 -4.59 14.30 17.84
CA TYR A 97 -5.37 13.07 18.00
C TYR A 97 -5.57 12.30 16.69
N ALA A 98 -5.43 12.96 15.53
CA ALA A 98 -5.44 12.31 14.23
C ALA A 98 -4.23 11.36 14.00
N ASP A 99 -3.28 11.32 14.93
CA ASP A 99 -2.13 10.41 14.92
C ASP A 99 -2.24 9.34 16.03
N MET A 100 -3.41 9.21 16.68
CA MET A 100 -3.71 8.15 17.66
C MET A 100 -3.93 6.81 16.93
N PRO A 101 -3.31 5.70 17.36
CA PRO A 101 -3.71 4.37 16.93
C PRO A 101 -5.19 4.19 17.23
N GLU A 102 -5.94 3.62 16.29
CA GLU A 102 -7.34 3.26 16.55
C GLU A 102 -7.39 2.31 17.76
N GLU A 103 -8.28 2.60 18.72
CA GLU A 103 -8.56 1.68 19.81
C GLU A 103 -9.20 0.43 19.22
N LYS A 104 -8.46 -0.67 19.23
CA LYS A 104 -8.96 -1.97 18.79
C LYS A 104 -9.73 -2.64 19.91
N THR A 105 -10.83 -3.29 19.57
CA THR A 105 -11.60 -4.11 20.51
C THR A 105 -10.83 -5.37 20.88
N SER A 106 -11.23 -6.03 21.98
CA SER A 106 -10.64 -7.32 22.39
C SER A 106 -10.75 -8.39 21.31
N GLU A 107 -11.89 -8.43 20.60
CA GLU A 107 -12.14 -9.35 19.48
C GLU A 107 -11.21 -9.07 18.29
N GLU A 108 -10.95 -7.80 17.98
CA GLU A 108 -10.01 -7.41 16.93
C GLU A 108 -8.56 -7.74 17.30
N ILE A 109 -8.18 -7.64 18.56
CA ILE A 109 -6.84 -8.00 19.06
C ILE A 109 -6.64 -9.52 18.99
N GLU A 110 -7.67 -10.31 19.28
CA GLU A 110 -7.67 -11.78 19.18
C GLU A 110 -7.60 -12.28 17.74
N ALA A 111 -8.18 -11.55 16.80
CA ALA A 111 -8.12 -11.86 15.37
C ALA A 111 -6.80 -11.48 14.68
N MET A 112 -5.93 -10.70 15.33
CA MET A 112 -4.63 -10.29 14.79
C MET A 112 -3.59 -11.41 14.89
N ASP A 113 -2.72 -11.51 13.89
CA ASP A 113 -1.58 -12.40 13.96
C ASP A 113 -0.51 -11.88 14.98
N VAL A 114 0.46 -12.75 15.30
CA VAL A 114 1.49 -12.48 16.30
C VAL A 114 2.38 -11.29 15.92
N GLU A 115 2.63 -11.05 14.63
CA GLU A 115 3.46 -9.94 14.17
C GLU A 115 2.68 -8.61 14.19
N GLU A 116 1.42 -8.63 13.76
CA GLU A 116 0.50 -7.50 13.82
C GLU A 116 0.28 -7.06 15.27
N ARG A 117 0.06 -8.01 16.19
CA ARG A 117 -0.12 -7.69 17.62
C ARG A 117 1.12 -7.03 18.22
N LYS A 118 2.31 -7.59 17.96
CA LYS A 118 3.60 -6.99 18.40
C LYS A 118 3.82 -5.59 17.83
N GLN A 119 3.45 -5.37 16.57
CA GLN A 119 3.57 -4.06 15.94
C GLN A 119 2.60 -3.05 16.54
N TRP A 120 1.34 -3.43 16.82
CA TRP A 120 0.35 -2.57 17.48
C TRP A 120 0.73 -2.25 18.92
N GLU A 121 1.17 -3.23 19.70
CA GLU A 121 1.65 -3.02 21.07
C GLU A 121 2.81 -2.03 21.11
N LYS A 122 3.76 -2.17 20.17
CA LYS A 122 4.87 -1.23 20.02
C LYS A 122 4.41 0.18 19.67
N GLU A 123 3.49 0.33 18.71
CA GLU A 123 2.93 1.62 18.33
C GLU A 123 2.16 2.28 19.49
N LYS A 124 1.41 1.48 20.26
CA LYS A 124 0.70 1.92 21.48
C LYS A 124 1.67 2.36 22.57
N GLN A 125 2.76 1.62 22.79
CA GLN A 125 3.79 1.97 23.76
C GLN A 125 4.57 3.23 23.35
N GLU A 126 4.99 3.34 22.09
CA GLU A 126 5.62 4.56 21.53
C GLU A 126 4.67 5.77 21.64
N TRP A 127 3.36 5.54 21.46
CA TRP A 127 2.35 6.57 21.65
C TRP A 127 2.23 6.99 23.12
N GLU A 128 2.14 6.06 24.06
CA GLU A 128 2.03 6.34 25.50
C GLU A 128 3.26 7.10 26.02
N GLU A 129 4.46 6.72 25.56
CA GLU A 129 5.67 7.50 25.81
C GLU A 129 5.61 8.91 25.20
N THR A 130 5.06 9.04 24.00
CA THR A 130 4.87 10.35 23.35
C THR A 130 3.88 11.21 24.12
N LYS A 131 2.78 10.65 24.63
CA LYS A 131 1.78 11.34 25.45
C LYS A 131 2.35 11.78 26.80
N ARG A 132 3.13 10.92 27.46
CA ARG A 132 3.81 11.27 28.71
C ARG A 132 4.80 12.43 28.53
N ASN A 133 5.45 12.50 27.36
CA ASN A 133 6.53 13.45 27.10
C ASN A 133 6.13 14.68 26.27
N SER A 134 4.90 14.74 25.76
CA SER A 134 4.42 15.81 24.89
C SER A 134 3.01 16.23 25.25
N ARG A 135 2.78 17.54 25.35
CA ARG A 135 1.43 18.10 25.52
C ARG A 135 0.60 17.97 24.25
N HIS A 136 -0.72 18.04 24.41
CA HIS A 136 -1.61 18.06 23.26
C HIS A 136 -1.46 19.38 22.48
N ARG A 137 -1.50 19.35 21.14
CA ARG A 137 -1.26 20.55 20.31
C ARG A 137 -2.20 21.70 20.66
N LYS A 138 -3.47 21.43 20.96
CA LYS A 138 -4.44 22.47 21.35
C LYS A 138 -4.01 23.20 22.63
N GLU A 139 -3.41 22.50 23.60
CA GLU A 139 -2.91 23.13 24.83
C GLU A 139 -1.70 24.01 24.55
N VAL A 140 -0.77 23.52 23.72
CA VAL A 140 0.40 24.30 23.31
C VAL A 140 -0.03 25.58 22.57
N VAL A 141 -1.05 25.49 21.72
CA VAL A 141 -1.61 26.66 21.01
C VAL A 141 -2.28 27.64 21.98
N LYS A 142 -2.99 27.16 23.02
CA LYS A 142 -3.54 28.03 24.07
C LYS A 142 -2.45 28.82 24.81
N ASP A 143 -1.33 28.17 25.12
CA ASP A 143 -0.21 28.85 25.77
C ASP A 143 0.47 29.87 24.86
N VAL A 144 0.59 29.56 23.56
CA VAL A 144 1.06 30.52 22.55
C VAL A 144 0.12 31.73 22.49
N HIS A 145 -1.19 31.49 22.50
CA HIS A 145 -2.20 32.55 22.50
C HIS A 145 -2.06 33.45 23.73
N LYS A 146 -1.90 32.86 24.92
CA LYS A 146 -1.68 33.59 26.17
C LYS A 146 -0.40 34.43 26.13
N ALA A 147 0.72 33.84 25.73
CA ALA A 147 2.01 34.53 25.65
C ALA A 147 1.99 35.70 24.67
N MET A 148 1.25 35.57 23.56
CA MET A 148 1.10 36.63 22.57
C MET A 148 0.19 37.77 23.08
N ILE A 149 -0.90 37.47 23.81
CA ILE A 149 -1.73 38.50 24.46
C ILE A 149 -0.91 39.29 25.48
N GLU A 150 -0.14 38.61 26.33
CA GLU A 150 0.75 39.25 27.32
C GLU A 150 1.79 40.14 26.63
N GLY A 151 2.26 39.72 25.45
CA GLY A 151 3.12 40.50 24.56
C GLY A 151 2.43 41.63 23.81
N ARG A 152 1.15 41.92 24.07
CA ARG A 152 0.32 42.93 23.39
C ARG A 152 0.15 42.70 21.88
N ALA A 153 0.18 41.44 21.43
CA ALA A 153 -0.09 41.11 20.04
C ALA A 153 -1.56 41.33 19.70
N THR A 154 -1.83 41.69 18.44
CA THR A 154 -3.21 41.76 17.92
C THR A 154 -3.76 40.38 17.60
N GLU A 155 -5.08 40.26 17.59
CA GLU A 155 -5.78 39.01 17.25
C GLU A 155 -5.38 38.46 15.87
N GLU A 156 -5.16 39.33 14.88
CA GLU A 156 -4.68 38.94 13.56
C GLU A 156 -3.27 38.35 13.58
N GLN A 157 -2.40 38.91 14.44
CA GLN A 157 -1.04 38.42 14.61
C GLN A 157 -1.04 37.04 15.25
N ILE A 158 -1.89 36.83 16.26
CA ILE A 158 -2.09 35.54 16.93
C ILE A 158 -2.58 34.50 15.92
N LYS A 159 -3.65 34.78 15.18
CA LYS A 159 -4.17 33.88 14.12
C LYS A 159 -3.13 33.53 13.06
N ARG A 160 -2.20 34.44 12.75
CA ARG A 160 -1.10 34.16 11.82
C ARG A 160 -0.06 33.22 12.41
N VAL A 161 0.32 33.39 13.69
CA VAL A 161 1.19 32.44 14.40
C VAL A 161 0.55 31.06 14.48
N GLU A 162 -0.73 30.97 14.83
CA GLU A 162 -1.47 29.71 14.89
C GLU A 162 -1.48 28.99 13.54
N ARG A 163 -1.69 29.71 12.44
CA ARG A 163 -1.58 29.17 11.08
C ARG A 163 -0.21 28.58 10.81
N ILE A 164 0.87 29.22 11.25
CA ILE A 164 2.25 28.70 11.10
C ILE A 164 2.46 27.45 11.95
N PHE A 165 1.95 27.42 13.19
CA PHE A 165 2.00 26.26 14.09
C PHE A 165 1.29 25.04 13.52
N ASN A 166 0.08 25.25 12.99
CA ASN A 166 -0.79 24.23 12.43
C ASN A 166 -0.46 23.88 10.97
N LYS A 167 0.43 24.65 10.31
CA LYS A 167 0.82 24.41 8.93
C LYS A 167 1.38 23.00 8.76
N GLN A 168 0.63 22.18 8.04
CA GLN A 168 1.10 20.90 7.56
C GLN A 168 1.85 21.15 6.25
N TYR A 169 3.16 21.35 6.30
CA TYR A 169 3.98 21.59 5.08
C TYR A 169 3.94 20.44 4.09
N ARG A 170 3.45 19.28 4.52
CA ARG A 170 3.11 18.18 3.63
C ARG A 170 1.75 17.65 4.05
N PRO A 171 0.71 17.79 3.21
CA PRO A 171 -0.54 17.10 3.48
C PRO A 171 -0.27 15.60 3.66
N LYS A 172 -1.03 14.93 4.54
CA LYS A 172 -1.05 13.45 4.58
C LYS A 172 -1.24 13.01 3.13
N ARG A 173 -0.22 12.37 2.55
CA ARG A 173 -0.37 11.80 1.22
C ARG A 173 -1.29 10.61 1.41
N PHE A 174 -2.60 10.84 1.31
CA PHE A 174 -3.54 9.78 0.97
C PHE A 174 -2.97 9.00 -0.21
N ASN A 175 -3.28 7.71 -0.30
CA ASN A 175 -2.76 6.64 -1.17
C ASN A 175 -2.70 6.92 -2.70
N ASN A 176 -2.39 8.13 -3.15
CA ASN A 176 -2.26 8.58 -4.53
C ASN A 176 -0.88 8.29 -5.11
N ARG A 177 -0.02 7.55 -4.41
CA ARG A 177 1.32 7.22 -4.92
C ARG A 177 1.37 5.97 -5.79
N ILE A 178 0.34 5.13 -5.70
CA ILE A 178 0.14 4.02 -6.63
C ILE A 178 -0.98 4.45 -7.56
N LEU A 179 -0.63 5.25 -8.56
CA LEU A 179 -1.46 5.35 -9.75
C LEU A 179 -1.28 4.03 -10.47
N THR A 180 -2.18 3.08 -10.21
CA THR A 180 -2.24 1.86 -11.00
C THR A 180 -2.52 2.29 -12.44
N LYS A 181 -1.66 1.86 -13.35
CA LYS A 181 -1.86 2.04 -14.78
C LYS A 181 -2.79 0.95 -15.28
N CYS A 182 -3.55 1.27 -16.32
CA CYS A 182 -4.36 0.28 -17.01
C CYS A 182 -3.47 -0.88 -17.45
N LYS A 183 -3.97 -2.12 -17.30
CA LYS A 183 -3.22 -3.33 -17.66
C LYS A 183 -3.10 -3.61 -19.16
N VAL A 184 -3.95 -2.98 -19.97
CA VAL A 184 -3.91 -3.05 -21.44
C VAL A 184 -2.59 -2.49 -21.93
N GLU A 185 -1.93 -3.22 -22.84
CA GLU A 185 -0.69 -2.78 -23.47
C GLU A 185 -0.90 -1.43 -24.17
N ASP A 186 0.11 -0.56 -24.08
CA ASP A 186 0.10 0.80 -24.65
C ASP A 186 -0.96 1.80 -24.15
N CYS A 187 -1.87 1.40 -23.24
CA CYS A 187 -2.86 2.35 -22.71
C CYS A 187 -2.24 3.44 -21.82
N GLY A 188 -1.45 3.04 -20.80
CA GLY A 188 -0.77 4.01 -19.91
C GLY A 188 -1.68 4.94 -19.08
N VAL A 189 -3.00 4.84 -19.18
CA VAL A 189 -3.98 5.66 -18.46
C VAL A 189 -4.05 5.25 -16.99
N ASN A 190 -4.29 6.22 -16.10
CA ASN A 190 -4.49 5.95 -14.67
C ASN A 190 -5.86 5.31 -14.43
N THR A 191 -5.91 4.21 -13.69
CA THR A 191 -7.18 3.53 -13.42
C THR A 191 -8.00 4.28 -12.37
N PRO A 192 -9.33 4.34 -12.51
CA PRO A 192 -10.20 5.01 -11.54
C PRO A 192 -10.26 4.28 -10.19
N LEU A 193 -10.73 4.99 -9.16
CA LEU A 193 -11.12 4.35 -7.90
C LEU A 193 -12.37 3.51 -8.13
N ARG A 194 -12.47 2.32 -7.50
CA ARG A 194 -13.61 1.41 -7.69
C ARG A 194 -14.96 2.09 -7.43
N LYS A 195 -15.05 2.91 -6.39
CA LYS A 195 -16.24 3.72 -6.07
C LYS A 195 -16.68 4.70 -7.17
N ASN A 196 -15.78 5.13 -8.05
CA ASN A 196 -16.07 6.09 -9.12
C ASN A 196 -16.54 5.42 -10.42
N VAL A 197 -16.51 4.08 -10.48
CA VAL A 197 -16.88 3.27 -11.65
C VAL A 197 -17.75 2.09 -11.26
N ARG A 198 -18.53 2.25 -10.18
CA ARG A 198 -19.40 1.21 -9.62
C ARG A 198 -20.34 0.62 -10.68
N ASP A 199 -20.94 1.49 -11.48
CA ASP A 199 -21.93 1.11 -12.50
C ASP A 199 -21.28 0.26 -13.60
N LEU A 200 -20.06 0.62 -14.03
CA LEU A 200 -19.26 -0.14 -15.00
C LEU A 200 -18.80 -1.50 -14.43
N LEU A 201 -18.49 -1.56 -13.14
CA LEU A 201 -18.12 -2.81 -12.47
C LEU A 201 -19.31 -3.78 -12.39
N ILE A 202 -20.50 -3.26 -12.08
CA ILE A 202 -21.74 -4.05 -12.07
C ILE A 202 -22.07 -4.51 -13.48
N GLU A 203 -22.00 -3.61 -14.47
CA GLU A 203 -22.23 -3.96 -15.88
C GLU A 203 -21.29 -5.07 -16.37
N ASN A 204 -20.01 -5.00 -16.00
CA ASN A 204 -19.03 -6.03 -16.32
C ASN A 204 -19.38 -7.39 -15.71
N ILE A 205 -20.06 -7.44 -14.55
CA ILE A 205 -20.52 -8.70 -13.94
C ILE A 205 -21.83 -9.16 -14.59
N VAL A 206 -22.81 -8.26 -14.71
CA VAL A 206 -24.17 -8.54 -15.18
C VAL A 206 -24.19 -9.05 -16.62
N ARG A 207 -23.30 -8.55 -17.49
CA ARG A 207 -23.26 -8.98 -18.90
C ARG A 207 -23.03 -10.47 -19.11
N PHE A 208 -22.39 -11.15 -18.15
CA PHE A 208 -22.11 -12.59 -18.20
C PHE A 208 -23.24 -13.47 -17.68
N PHE A 209 -24.30 -12.90 -17.12
CA PHE A 209 -25.46 -13.69 -16.75
C PHE A 209 -26.15 -14.19 -18.03
N PRO A 210 -26.53 -15.49 -18.08
CA PRO A 210 -27.24 -16.08 -19.21
C PRO A 210 -28.73 -15.72 -19.14
N ILE A 211 -29.04 -14.43 -19.20
CA ILE A 211 -30.39 -13.86 -19.10
C ILE A 211 -30.61 -12.83 -20.22
N GLU A 212 -31.88 -12.44 -20.44
CA GLU A 212 -32.22 -11.42 -21.44
C GLU A 212 -31.69 -10.04 -21.07
N GLN A 213 -31.47 -9.20 -22.08
CA GLN A 213 -30.93 -7.85 -21.88
C GLN A 213 -31.83 -6.98 -21.00
N SER A 214 -33.15 -7.11 -21.13
CA SER A 214 -34.15 -6.44 -20.29
C SER A 214 -33.99 -6.81 -18.80
N GLU A 215 -33.76 -8.09 -18.50
CA GLU A 215 -33.48 -8.56 -17.14
C GLU A 215 -32.11 -8.08 -16.64
N LYS A 216 -31.10 -7.95 -17.51
CA LYS A 216 -29.78 -7.38 -17.17
C LYS A 216 -29.89 -5.92 -16.76
N ASP A 217 -30.60 -5.12 -17.54
CA ASP A 217 -30.77 -3.69 -17.28
C ASP A 217 -31.54 -3.47 -15.97
N ASN A 218 -32.62 -4.23 -15.77
CA ASN A 218 -33.38 -4.22 -14.51
C ASN A 218 -32.52 -4.60 -13.30
N LEU A 219 -31.66 -5.62 -13.42
CA LEU A 219 -30.76 -6.04 -12.36
C LEU A 219 -29.71 -4.96 -12.06
N LYS A 220 -29.14 -4.32 -13.09
CA LYS A 220 -28.16 -3.24 -12.92
C LYS A 220 -28.75 -2.09 -12.10
N ASP A 221 -29.95 -1.65 -12.44
CA ASP A 221 -30.64 -0.59 -11.73
C ASP A 221 -31.02 -0.99 -10.30
N ALA A 222 -31.53 -2.22 -10.12
CA ALA A 222 -31.89 -2.74 -8.81
C ALA A 222 -30.69 -2.90 -7.86
N VAL A 223 -29.51 -3.24 -8.37
CA VAL A 223 -28.27 -3.35 -7.58
C VAL A 223 -27.77 -1.98 -7.13
N LEU A 224 -27.92 -0.95 -7.96
CA LEU A 224 -27.47 0.41 -7.67
C LEU A 224 -28.40 1.15 -6.69
N ASP A 225 -29.68 0.77 -6.67
CA ASP A 225 -30.67 1.28 -5.74
C ASP A 225 -30.78 0.41 -4.46
N LYS A 226 -30.43 1.01 -3.32
CA LYS A 226 -30.50 0.32 -2.02
C LYS A 226 -31.92 -0.11 -1.63
N ASN A 227 -32.95 0.57 -2.15
CA ASN A 227 -34.34 0.27 -1.84
C ASN A 227 -34.85 -1.00 -2.54
N ARG A 228 -34.14 -1.47 -3.58
CA ARG A 228 -34.52 -2.64 -4.39
C ARG A 228 -33.73 -3.90 -4.04
N ARG A 229 -33.11 -3.94 -2.86
CA ARG A 229 -32.29 -5.09 -2.40
C ARG A 229 -33.04 -6.41 -2.38
N GLU A 230 -34.32 -6.42 -2.03
CA GLU A 230 -35.11 -7.66 -2.02
C GLU A 230 -35.34 -8.21 -3.43
N GLU A 231 -35.44 -7.34 -4.44
CA GLU A 231 -35.49 -7.75 -5.86
C GLU A 231 -34.18 -8.42 -6.29
N VAL A 232 -33.03 -7.85 -5.88
CA VAL A 232 -31.70 -8.42 -6.15
C VAL A 232 -31.52 -9.78 -5.46
N LYS A 233 -31.97 -9.92 -4.21
CA LYS A 233 -31.96 -11.21 -3.49
C LYS A 233 -32.84 -12.24 -4.18
N SER A 234 -34.05 -11.84 -4.60
CA SER A 234 -34.98 -12.70 -5.32
C SER A 234 -34.36 -13.18 -6.64
N PHE A 235 -33.73 -12.27 -7.39
CA PHE A 235 -33.00 -12.59 -8.61
C PHE A 235 -31.90 -13.63 -8.38
N PHE A 236 -31.02 -13.42 -7.39
CA PHE A 236 -29.94 -14.37 -7.10
C PHE A 236 -30.43 -15.74 -6.63
N ARG A 237 -31.59 -15.81 -5.97
CA ARG A 237 -32.25 -17.07 -5.62
C ARG A 237 -32.82 -17.77 -6.87
N LYS A 238 -33.57 -17.04 -7.71
CA LYS A 238 -34.16 -17.52 -8.96
C LYS A 238 -33.10 -18.13 -9.89
N HIS A 239 -31.98 -17.44 -10.07
CA HIS A 239 -30.90 -17.84 -10.99
C HIS A 239 -29.80 -18.66 -10.31
N LYS A 240 -29.99 -19.11 -9.06
CA LYS A 240 -29.02 -19.91 -8.29
C LYS A 240 -27.58 -19.39 -8.40
N THR A 241 -27.41 -18.07 -8.32
CA THR A 241 -26.11 -17.42 -8.53
C THR A 241 -25.10 -17.86 -7.49
N ASP A 242 -23.84 -18.02 -7.85
CA ASP A 242 -22.79 -18.39 -6.89
C ASP A 242 -22.64 -17.38 -5.74
N GLU A 243 -22.38 -17.86 -4.52
CA GLU A 243 -22.27 -17.01 -3.33
C GLU A 243 -21.15 -15.97 -3.44
N HIS A 244 -20.02 -16.32 -4.07
CA HIS A 244 -18.91 -15.41 -4.31
C HIS A 244 -19.33 -14.24 -5.21
N ILE A 245 -20.07 -14.52 -6.28
CA ILE A 245 -20.58 -13.50 -7.20
C ILE A 245 -21.59 -12.59 -6.48
N ARG A 246 -22.51 -13.17 -5.70
CA ARG A 246 -23.47 -12.39 -4.88
C ARG A 246 -22.75 -11.42 -3.96
N LYS A 247 -21.73 -11.90 -3.23
CA LYS A 247 -20.93 -11.09 -2.31
C LYS A 247 -20.22 -9.95 -3.06
N GLN A 248 -19.58 -10.24 -4.19
CA GLN A 248 -18.93 -9.21 -5.00
C GLN A 248 -19.89 -8.11 -5.45
N VAL A 249 -21.09 -8.47 -5.91
CA VAL A 249 -22.10 -7.49 -6.34
C VAL A 249 -22.52 -6.59 -5.18
N TYR A 250 -22.77 -7.15 -3.99
CA TYR A 250 -23.11 -6.35 -2.82
C TYR A 250 -21.94 -5.47 -2.34
N ASP A 251 -20.71 -5.99 -2.35
CA ASP A 251 -19.53 -5.23 -1.95
C ASP A 251 -19.27 -4.05 -2.91
N ILE A 252 -19.56 -4.20 -4.20
CA ILE A 252 -19.52 -3.12 -5.18
C ILE A 252 -20.65 -2.11 -4.91
N ALA A 253 -21.90 -2.59 -4.76
CA ALA A 253 -23.07 -1.75 -4.50
C ALA A 253 -22.89 -0.86 -3.25
N ASP A 254 -22.34 -1.45 -2.18
CA ASP A 254 -22.13 -0.80 -0.88
C ASP A 254 -20.83 0.00 -0.78
N ASN A 255 -20.03 0.09 -1.86
CA ASN A 255 -18.72 0.72 -1.85
C ASN A 255 -17.75 0.14 -0.79
N LYS A 256 -17.89 -1.15 -0.45
CA LYS A 256 -16.99 -1.85 0.48
C LYS A 256 -15.65 -2.18 -0.15
N LEU A 257 -15.58 -2.26 -1.48
CA LEU A 257 -14.33 -2.50 -2.18
C LEU A 257 -13.41 -1.27 -2.14
N SER A 258 -12.30 -1.40 -1.43
CA SER A 258 -11.24 -0.40 -1.41
C SER A 258 -10.34 -0.49 -2.66
N GLY A 259 -9.58 0.59 -2.93
CA GLY A 259 -8.57 0.62 -3.98
C GLY A 259 -9.06 1.07 -5.36
N ARG A 260 -8.19 0.87 -6.37
CA ARG A 260 -8.41 1.22 -7.77
C ARG A 260 -8.83 0.00 -8.59
N THR A 261 -9.46 0.23 -9.74
CA THR A 261 -9.65 -0.84 -10.72
C THR A 261 -8.31 -1.18 -11.37
N VAL A 262 -8.28 -2.36 -11.98
CA VAL A 262 -7.12 -2.85 -12.73
C VAL A 262 -7.06 -2.23 -14.14
N PHE A 263 -8.21 -1.76 -14.64
CA PHE A 263 -8.40 -1.19 -15.97
C PHE A 263 -8.94 0.24 -15.90
N CYS A 264 -8.66 1.05 -16.91
CA CYS A 264 -9.27 2.39 -17.07
C CYS A 264 -10.76 2.26 -17.43
N LYS A 265 -11.49 3.38 -17.49
CA LYS A 265 -12.94 3.35 -17.78
C LYS A 265 -13.28 2.66 -19.10
N GLU A 266 -12.47 2.89 -20.13
CA GLU A 266 -12.67 2.33 -21.47
C GLU A 266 -12.43 0.81 -21.49
N HIS A 267 -11.36 0.36 -20.85
CA HIS A 267 -10.95 -1.06 -20.87
C HIS A 267 -11.55 -1.92 -19.74
N ILE A 268 -12.44 -1.39 -18.88
CA ILE A 268 -13.08 -2.20 -17.83
C ILE A 268 -13.90 -3.35 -18.45
N LEU A 269 -14.51 -3.13 -19.61
CA LEU A 269 -15.27 -4.14 -20.33
C LEU A 269 -14.37 -5.13 -21.09
N GLU A 270 -13.08 -4.88 -21.21
CA GLU A 270 -12.11 -5.82 -21.80
C GLU A 270 -11.49 -6.74 -20.74
N HIS A 271 -11.82 -6.53 -19.46
CA HIS A 271 -11.29 -7.27 -18.32
C HIS A 271 -11.28 -8.79 -18.52
N THR A 272 -12.34 -9.36 -19.09
CA THR A 272 -12.46 -10.81 -19.27
C THR A 272 -11.62 -11.35 -20.40
N GLU A 273 -11.46 -10.60 -21.49
CA GLU A 273 -10.56 -10.98 -22.59
C GLU A 273 -9.12 -10.97 -22.07
N HIS A 274 -8.73 -9.89 -21.37
CA HIS A 274 -7.42 -9.83 -20.72
C HIS A 274 -7.24 -10.81 -19.56
N SER A 275 -8.28 -11.20 -18.82
CA SER A 275 -8.16 -12.26 -17.80
C SER A 275 -7.93 -13.63 -18.43
N LYS A 276 -8.52 -13.90 -19.60
CA LYS A 276 -8.25 -15.11 -20.39
C LYS A 276 -6.84 -15.07 -20.99
N GLU A 277 -6.37 -13.91 -21.42
CA GLU A 277 -5.00 -13.71 -21.93
C GLU A 277 -3.94 -13.72 -20.81
N GLU A 278 -4.18 -13.14 -19.63
CA GLU A 278 -3.28 -13.21 -18.48
C GLU A 278 -3.13 -14.64 -17.96
N ARG A 279 -4.19 -15.47 -18.06
CA ARG A 279 -4.06 -16.91 -17.81
C ARG A 279 -3.12 -17.60 -18.81
N LYS A 280 -2.93 -17.03 -20.01
CA LYS A 280 -1.98 -17.49 -21.03
C LYS A 280 -0.60 -16.83 -20.91
N VAL A 281 -0.52 -15.61 -20.35
CA VAL A 281 0.70 -14.81 -20.26
C VAL A 281 1.05 -14.54 -18.78
N PHE A 282 1.97 -15.34 -18.26
CA PHE A 282 2.43 -15.29 -16.86
C PHE A 282 3.17 -13.97 -16.57
N ARG A 283 2.51 -13.03 -15.86
CA ARG A 283 3.16 -11.78 -15.40
C ARG A 283 3.75 -11.97 -14.00
N LEU A 284 5.08 -11.91 -13.91
CA LEU A 284 5.84 -12.09 -12.68
C LEU A 284 5.86 -10.81 -11.83
N ALA A 285 5.64 -10.94 -10.52
CA ALA A 285 5.89 -9.84 -9.58
C ALA A 285 7.37 -9.39 -9.66
N PRO A 286 7.70 -8.10 -9.43
CA PRO A 286 9.07 -7.59 -9.55
C PRO A 286 10.09 -8.36 -8.70
N SER A 287 9.71 -8.82 -7.51
CA SER A 287 10.53 -9.66 -6.64
C SER A 287 10.84 -11.03 -7.25
N LEU A 288 9.84 -11.65 -7.89
CA LEU A 288 10.01 -12.90 -8.63
C LEU A 288 10.86 -12.68 -9.88
N LYS A 289 10.68 -11.56 -10.59
CA LYS A 289 11.47 -11.21 -11.77
C LYS A 289 12.97 -11.13 -11.44
N THR A 290 13.34 -10.41 -10.39
CA THR A 290 14.74 -10.33 -9.94
C THR A 290 15.29 -11.68 -9.49
N LYS A 291 14.45 -12.52 -8.87
CA LYS A 291 14.85 -13.88 -8.49
C LYS A 291 15.18 -14.74 -9.72
N ILE A 292 14.34 -14.64 -10.75
CA ILE A 292 14.54 -15.32 -12.03
C ILE A 292 15.80 -14.78 -12.74
N GLU A 293 15.99 -13.47 -12.79
CA GLU A 293 17.18 -12.85 -13.39
C GLU A 293 18.48 -13.32 -12.74
N ASN A 294 18.53 -13.43 -11.41
CA ASN A 294 19.71 -13.94 -10.70
C ASN A 294 19.98 -15.43 -10.99
N VAL A 295 18.93 -16.25 -11.07
CA VAL A 295 19.06 -17.66 -11.43
C VAL A 295 19.53 -17.82 -12.88
N LEU A 296 18.98 -17.03 -13.80
CA LEU A 296 19.37 -17.01 -15.20
C LEU A 296 20.84 -16.59 -15.38
N ALA A 297 21.33 -15.65 -14.59
CA ALA A 297 22.75 -15.26 -14.62
C ALA A 297 23.66 -16.45 -14.27
N VAL A 298 23.36 -17.19 -13.19
CA VAL A 298 24.15 -18.37 -12.79
C VAL A 298 24.05 -19.49 -13.83
N ILE A 299 22.87 -19.73 -14.40
CA ILE A 299 22.71 -20.71 -15.48
C ILE A 299 23.59 -20.32 -16.68
N LYS A 300 23.56 -19.05 -17.07
CA LYS A 300 24.30 -18.55 -18.23
C LYS A 300 25.81 -18.56 -18.03
N ASP A 301 26.27 -18.15 -16.85
CA ASP A 301 27.68 -17.89 -16.61
C ASP A 301 28.42 -19.12 -16.06
N GLU A 302 27.73 -20.03 -15.36
CA GLU A 302 28.36 -21.18 -14.71
C GLU A 302 27.96 -22.54 -15.29
N ILE A 303 26.71 -22.69 -15.77
CA ILE A 303 26.16 -24.00 -16.17
C ILE A 303 26.29 -24.21 -17.68
N LEU A 304 25.72 -23.33 -18.50
CA LEU A 304 25.73 -23.46 -19.95
C LEU A 304 27.14 -23.54 -20.59
N PRO A 305 28.19 -22.88 -20.06
CA PRO A 305 29.54 -23.02 -20.60
C PRO A 305 30.14 -24.41 -20.37
N LYS A 306 29.62 -25.19 -19.41
CA LYS A 306 30.17 -26.49 -18.98
C LYS A 306 29.28 -27.66 -19.38
N PHE A 307 27.98 -27.42 -19.59
CA PHE A 307 26.99 -28.46 -19.81
C PHE A 307 26.03 -28.08 -20.93
N THR A 308 25.83 -29.01 -21.87
CA THR A 308 24.75 -28.94 -22.85
C THR A 308 23.50 -29.55 -22.23
N VAL A 309 22.67 -28.70 -21.62
CA VAL A 309 21.45 -29.13 -20.92
C VAL A 309 20.37 -29.52 -21.94
N ASN A 310 19.85 -30.75 -21.84
CA ASN A 310 18.79 -31.26 -22.73
C ASN A 310 17.39 -30.91 -22.21
N LYS A 311 17.22 -30.79 -20.89
CA LYS A 311 15.93 -30.54 -20.26
C LYS A 311 16.07 -29.70 -19.00
N VAL A 312 15.11 -28.82 -18.75
CA VAL A 312 14.98 -28.09 -17.49
C VAL A 312 13.73 -28.58 -16.75
N VAL A 313 13.87 -28.84 -15.46
CA VAL A 313 12.78 -29.18 -14.53
C VAL A 313 12.76 -28.13 -13.44
N MET A 314 11.60 -27.52 -13.22
CA MET A 314 11.39 -26.52 -12.19
C MET A 314 10.40 -27.05 -11.17
N GLU A 315 10.81 -27.10 -9.90
CA GLU A 315 9.91 -27.33 -8.78
C GLU A 315 9.55 -26.00 -8.16
N SER A 316 8.29 -25.61 -8.31
CA SER A 316 7.70 -24.52 -7.55
C SER A 316 7.14 -25.11 -6.26
N ASN A 317 7.87 -24.99 -5.16
CA ASN A 317 7.19 -24.90 -3.87
C ASN A 317 6.29 -23.68 -3.97
N ASN A 318 4.97 -23.86 -3.82
CA ASN A 318 3.95 -22.83 -3.87
C ASN A 318 4.49 -21.49 -3.36
N PHE A 319 5.00 -20.64 -4.26
CA PHE A 319 4.87 -19.22 -4.04
C PHE A 319 3.37 -19.03 -3.95
N ASP A 320 2.89 -18.34 -2.93
CA ASP A 320 1.50 -17.89 -2.90
C ASP A 320 1.23 -17.10 -4.19
N ILE A 321 0.81 -17.82 -5.23
CA ILE A 321 0.16 -17.30 -6.41
C ILE A 321 -1.28 -17.13 -5.95
N ALA A 322 -1.50 -16.10 -5.13
CA ALA A 322 -2.80 -15.57 -4.77
C ALA A 322 -3.27 -14.58 -5.84
#